data_AF-G6C578-F1
#
_entry.id   AF-G6C578-F1
#
_cell.length_a   1.000
_cell.length_b   1.000
_cell.length_c   1.000
_cell.angle_alpha   90.00
_cell.angle_beta   90.00
_cell.angle_gamma   90.00
#
_symmetry.space_group_name_H-M   'P 1'
#
loop_
_entity.id
_entity.type
_entity.pdbx_description
1 polymer ?
#
loop_
_entity_poly.entity_id
_entity_poly.type
_entity_poly.pdbx_seq_one_letter_code
_entity_poly.pdbx_strand_id
1 'polypeptide(L)'
;MLVNATDYSLEKALSLDAKAILAVPCCHHEFFEKIQKNKNSEFHNTLKIMADNGVVLDKFATLATDSFRSLSLELCGYKTKMIEFIDMEHTPKNILIKAIKSNSSNLKEKLVEYNKLKKFLGIKPLLEDLIKKFFLIDTNTEIPYN
;
A
#
# COMPACT_ATOMS: atom_id res chain seq x y z
N MET A 1 10.98 -3.43 15.33
CA MET A 1 9.74 -3.76 16.08
C MET A 1 8.55 -2.82 15.77
N LEU A 2 8.73 -1.66 15.11
CA LEU A 2 7.64 -0.71 14.80
C LEU A 2 7.13 -0.73 13.34
N VAL A 3 7.71 -1.57 12.46
CA VAL A 3 7.52 -1.45 11.00
C VAL A 3 6.06 -1.62 10.57
N ASN A 4 5.31 -2.44 11.30
CA ASN A 4 3.97 -2.89 10.90
C ASN A 4 2.87 -2.27 11.77
N ALA A 5 3.21 -1.32 12.66
CA ALA A 5 2.26 -0.72 13.59
C ALA A 5 1.11 -0.01 12.85
N THR A 6 1.41 0.62 11.71
CA THR A 6 0.40 1.22 10.83
C THR A 6 -0.56 0.17 10.31
N ASP A 7 -0.07 -1.00 9.86
CA ASP A 7 -0.91 -2.04 9.25
C ASP A 7 -1.85 -2.67 10.27
N TYR A 8 -1.40 -2.90 11.51
CA TYR A 8 -2.27 -3.30 12.61
C TYR A 8 -3.29 -2.22 12.99
N SER A 9 -2.90 -0.95 12.94
CA SER A 9 -3.82 0.17 13.20
C SER A 9 -4.91 0.27 12.13
N LEU A 10 -4.56 0.02 10.86
CA LEU A 10 -5.53 -0.06 9.77
C LEU A 10 -6.48 -1.25 9.95
N GLU A 11 -5.97 -2.44 10.26
CA GLU A 11 -6.81 -3.62 10.56
C GLU A 11 -7.79 -3.33 11.70
N LYS A 12 -7.28 -2.71 12.78
CA LYS A 12 -8.12 -2.37 13.94
C LYS A 12 -9.20 -1.37 13.57
N ALA A 13 -8.88 -0.33 12.79
CA ALA A 13 -9.86 0.65 12.33
C ALA A 13 -10.94 0.02 11.45
N LEU A 14 -10.57 -0.91 10.57
CA LEU A 14 -11.52 -1.69 9.76
C LEU A 14 -12.42 -2.58 10.64
N SER A 15 -11.84 -3.25 11.65
CA SER A 15 -12.60 -4.10 12.57
C SER A 15 -13.62 -3.32 13.41
N LEU A 16 -13.35 -2.04 13.66
CA LEU A 16 -14.24 -1.12 14.39
C LEU A 16 -15.22 -0.38 13.47
N ASP A 17 -15.22 -0.69 12.18
CA ASP A 17 -16.06 -0.05 11.17
C ASP A 17 -15.94 1.50 11.17
N ALA A 18 -14.71 2.00 11.32
CA ALA A 18 -14.44 3.42 11.49
C ALA A 18 -15.01 4.26 10.33
N LYS A 19 -15.65 5.40 10.64
CA LYS A 19 -16.16 6.32 9.61
C LYS A 19 -15.04 7.03 8.84
N ALA A 20 -13.90 7.23 9.47
CA ALA A 20 -12.73 7.90 8.93
C ALA A 20 -11.45 7.32 9.52
N ILE A 21 -10.40 7.26 8.72
CA ILE A 21 -9.06 6.83 9.10
C ILE A 21 -8.07 7.90 8.60
N LEU A 22 -7.24 8.40 9.52
CA LEU A 22 -6.15 9.33 9.24
C LEU A 22 -4.86 8.66 9.70
N ALA A 23 -4.00 8.30 8.76
CA ALA A 23 -2.77 7.59 9.06
C ALA A 23 -1.57 8.33 8.47
N VAL A 24 -0.62 8.70 9.33
CA VAL A 24 0.71 9.13 8.92
C VAL A 24 1.60 7.88 8.95
N PRO A 25 1.93 7.30 7.80
CA PRO A 25 2.75 6.09 7.75
C PRO A 25 4.19 6.44 8.15
N CYS A 26 4.60 5.95 9.32
CA CYS A 26 5.92 6.27 9.88
C CYS A 26 6.99 5.21 9.53
N CYS A 27 6.62 4.06 8.97
CA CYS A 27 7.53 2.95 8.67
C CYS A 27 7.23 2.23 7.34
N HIS A 28 8.29 1.94 6.56
CA HIS A 28 8.21 1.32 5.22
C HIS A 28 9.29 0.26 4.96
N HIS A 29 9.98 -0.20 6.02
CA HIS A 29 11.08 -1.16 5.89
C HIS A 29 10.63 -2.51 5.31
N GLU A 30 9.35 -2.89 5.46
CA GLU A 30 8.83 -4.15 4.94
C GLU A 30 8.95 -4.24 3.41
N PHE A 31 8.49 -3.22 2.67
CA PHE A 31 8.56 -3.22 1.22
C PHE A 31 10.00 -3.13 0.74
N PHE A 32 10.82 -2.29 1.39
CA PHE A 32 12.24 -2.16 1.06
C PHE A 32 12.94 -3.52 1.11
N GLU A 33 12.83 -4.24 2.24
CA GLU A 33 13.44 -5.56 2.40
C GLU A 33 12.89 -6.59 1.41
N LYS A 34 11.58 -6.60 1.18
CA LYS A 34 10.94 -7.58 0.29
C LYS A 34 11.35 -7.38 -1.16
N ILE A 35 11.38 -6.12 -1.63
CA ILE A 35 11.84 -5.78 -2.97
C ILE A 35 13.32 -6.16 -3.09
N GLN A 36 14.17 -5.72 -2.16
CA GLN A 36 15.62 -5.98 -2.21
C GLN A 36 15.97 -7.48 -2.19
N LYS A 37 15.21 -8.30 -1.45
CA LYS A 37 15.40 -9.76 -1.40
C LYS A 37 14.93 -10.44 -2.69
N ASN A 38 13.89 -9.93 -3.36
CA ASN A 38 13.35 -10.52 -4.58
C ASN A 38 13.98 -9.95 -5.86
N LYS A 39 15.21 -10.38 -6.15
CA LYS A 39 15.97 -9.97 -7.33
C LYS A 39 15.37 -10.44 -8.67
N ASN A 40 14.45 -11.39 -8.64
CA ASN A 40 13.78 -11.92 -9.83
C ASN A 40 12.44 -11.21 -10.12
N SER A 41 12.07 -10.23 -9.31
CA SER A 41 10.85 -9.44 -9.52
C SER A 41 10.91 -8.65 -10.82
N GLU A 42 9.74 -8.36 -11.40
CA GLU A 42 9.62 -7.53 -12.59
C GLU A 42 10.22 -6.13 -12.34
N PHE A 43 10.01 -5.57 -11.14
CA PHE A 43 10.65 -4.33 -10.70
C PHE A 43 12.17 -4.35 -10.82
N HIS A 44 12.85 -5.41 -10.34
CA HIS A 44 14.30 -5.52 -10.45
C HIS A 44 14.78 -5.62 -11.90
N ASN A 45 14.02 -6.30 -12.76
CA ASN A 45 14.36 -6.46 -14.17
C ASN A 45 14.15 -5.17 -14.97
N THR A 46 13.08 -4.41 -14.69
CA THR A 46 12.72 -3.19 -15.42
C THR A 46 13.43 -1.95 -14.88
N LEU A 47 13.62 -1.84 -13.56
CA LEU A 47 14.11 -0.64 -12.87
C LEU A 47 15.39 -0.92 -12.05
N LYS A 48 16.31 -1.70 -12.60
CA LYS A 48 17.55 -2.14 -11.92
C LYS A 48 18.34 -1.03 -11.23
N ILE A 49 18.50 0.14 -11.87
CA ILE A 49 19.23 1.28 -11.29
C ILE A 49 18.54 1.82 -10.03
N MET A 50 17.21 1.85 -10.01
CA MET A 50 16.45 2.26 -8.82
C MET A 50 16.56 1.22 -7.71
N ALA A 51 16.59 -0.07 -8.06
CA ALA A 51 16.72 -1.17 -7.12
C ALA A 51 18.13 -1.25 -6.48
N ASP A 52 19.19 -0.98 -7.26
CA ASP A 52 20.57 -1.03 -6.79
C ASP A 52 20.94 0.20 -5.92
N ASN A 53 20.31 1.35 -6.16
CA ASN A 53 20.52 2.54 -5.34
C ASN A 53 19.64 2.51 -4.09
N GLY A 54 20.25 2.19 -2.94
CA GLY A 54 19.52 2.06 -1.66
C GLY A 54 18.73 3.30 -1.24
N VAL A 55 19.20 4.51 -1.56
CA VAL A 55 18.47 5.76 -1.23
C VAL A 55 17.22 5.92 -2.10
N VAL A 56 17.34 5.61 -3.39
CA VAL A 56 16.19 5.66 -4.32
C VAL A 56 15.19 4.56 -3.97
N LEU A 57 15.67 3.34 -3.69
CA LEU A 57 14.83 2.23 -3.30
C LEU A 57 14.07 2.51 -2.00
N ASP A 58 14.71 3.11 -0.99
CA ASP A 58 14.05 3.46 0.28
C ASP A 58 12.88 4.45 0.09
N LYS A 59 13.11 5.51 -0.70
CA LYS A 59 12.06 6.48 -1.04
C LYS A 59 10.94 5.85 -1.88
N PHE A 60 11.30 5.03 -2.86
CA PHE A 60 10.32 4.34 -3.68
C PHE A 60 9.49 3.34 -2.86
N ALA A 61 10.13 2.51 -2.04
CA ALA A 61 9.47 1.54 -1.17
C ALA A 61 8.52 2.23 -0.19
N THR A 62 8.89 3.42 0.29
CA THR A 62 8.02 4.28 1.10
C THR A 62 6.72 4.61 0.37
N LEU A 63 6.82 5.23 -0.81
CA LEU A 63 5.67 5.62 -1.62
C LEU A 63 4.84 4.41 -2.08
N ALA A 64 5.50 3.30 -2.44
CA ALA A 64 4.85 2.07 -2.85
C ALA A 64 4.03 1.45 -1.70
N THR A 65 4.57 1.46 -0.49
CA THR A 65 3.87 0.96 0.71
C THR A 65 2.60 1.79 0.96
N ASP A 66 2.69 3.11 0.88
CA ASP A 66 1.59 4.01 1.18
C ASP A 66 0.51 3.97 0.09
N SER A 67 0.92 3.86 -1.18
CA SER A 67 0.02 3.61 -2.30
C SER A 67 -0.74 2.29 -2.13
N PHE A 68 -0.04 1.24 -1.71
CA PHE A 68 -0.64 -0.06 -1.44
C PHE A 68 -1.66 0.01 -0.29
N ARG A 69 -1.32 0.67 0.82
CA ARG A 69 -2.23 0.93 1.95
C ARG A 69 -3.47 1.71 1.52
N SER A 70 -3.30 2.73 0.67
CA SER A 70 -4.41 3.50 0.12
C SER A 70 -5.35 2.62 -0.69
N LEU A 71 -4.81 1.84 -1.65
CA LEU A 71 -5.59 0.96 -2.50
C LEU A 71 -6.28 -0.17 -1.72
N SER A 72 -5.60 -0.72 -0.73
CA SER A 72 -6.14 -1.67 0.25
C SER A 72 -7.39 -1.15 0.95
N LEU A 73 -7.38 0.11 1.42
CA LEU A 73 -8.53 0.73 2.07
C LEU A 73 -9.67 0.98 1.07
N GLU A 74 -9.36 1.30 -0.19
CA GLU A 74 -10.38 1.43 -1.24
C GLU A 74 -11.15 0.13 -1.50
N LEU A 75 -10.43 -1.00 -1.48
CA LEU A 75 -11.04 -2.33 -1.57
C LEU A 75 -11.90 -2.67 -0.35
N CYS A 76 -11.67 -2.02 0.79
CA CYS A 76 -12.45 -2.18 2.02
C CYS A 76 -13.64 -1.20 2.13
N GLY A 77 -13.94 -0.38 1.12
CA GLY A 77 -15.08 0.54 1.17
C GLY A 77 -14.76 1.96 1.63
N TYR A 78 -13.53 2.42 1.42
CA TYR A 78 -13.14 3.78 1.76
C TYR A 78 -12.78 4.56 0.51
N LYS A 79 -13.06 5.86 0.48
CA LYS A 79 -12.45 6.80 -0.45
C LYS A 79 -11.19 7.36 0.19
N THR A 80 -10.07 7.22 -0.50
CA THR A 80 -8.74 7.53 -0.01
C THR A 80 -8.13 8.71 -0.75
N LYS A 81 -7.29 9.46 -0.05
CA LYS A 81 -6.49 10.54 -0.61
C LYS A 81 -5.19 10.63 0.16
N MET A 82 -4.07 10.64 -0.56
CA MET A 82 -2.76 10.99 -0.01
C MET A 82 -2.57 12.50 -0.10
N ILE A 83 -2.19 13.13 1.00
CA ILE A 83 -2.05 14.60 1.13
C ILE A 83 -0.70 14.90 1.79
N GLU A 84 0.01 15.92 1.31
CA GLU A 84 1.20 16.44 1.98
C GLU A 84 0.79 17.42 3.11
N PHE A 85 1.28 17.20 4.34
CA PHE A 85 0.82 17.94 5.53
C PHE A 85 1.66 19.18 5.87
N ILE A 86 2.93 19.27 5.43
CA ILE A 86 3.85 20.41 5.66
C ILE A 86 4.77 20.57 4.44
N ASP A 87 5.18 21.80 4.11
CA ASP A 87 6.21 22.10 3.11
C ASP A 87 7.51 21.34 3.37
N MET A 88 8.18 20.96 2.29
CA MET A 88 9.34 20.04 2.25
C MET A 88 10.55 20.47 3.11
N GLU A 89 10.56 21.71 3.62
CA GLU A 89 11.72 22.35 4.27
C GLU A 89 12.13 21.71 5.60
N HIS A 90 11.26 20.94 6.29
CA HIS A 90 11.55 20.50 7.66
C HIS A 90 11.38 19.00 7.97
N THR A 91 10.75 18.17 7.13
CA THR A 91 10.71 16.70 7.36
C THR A 91 10.54 15.87 6.08
N PRO A 92 11.32 14.79 5.90
CA PRO A 92 11.26 13.93 4.70
C PRO A 92 10.03 13.00 4.63
N LYS A 93 9.16 12.98 5.65
CA LYS A 93 7.90 12.24 5.67
C LYS A 93 6.75 13.21 5.90
N ASN A 94 6.05 13.55 4.83
CA ASN A 94 4.97 14.54 4.85
C ASN A 94 3.63 13.99 4.36
N ILE A 95 3.52 12.70 4.02
CA ILE A 95 2.27 12.12 3.48
C ILE A 95 1.32 11.67 4.59
N LEU A 96 0.07 12.13 4.51
CA LEU A 96 -1.07 11.67 5.29
C LEU A 96 -2.03 10.89 4.39
N ILE A 97 -2.33 9.64 4.76
CA ILE A 97 -3.39 8.86 4.15
C ILE A 97 -4.70 9.23 4.84
N LYS A 98 -5.60 9.88 4.12
CA LYS A 98 -6.97 10.17 4.54
C LYS A 98 -7.93 9.21 3.85
N ALA A 99 -8.58 8.35 4.63
CA ALA A 99 -9.59 7.43 4.14
C ALA A 99 -10.94 7.69 4.82
N ILE A 100 -11.99 7.93 4.04
CA ILE A 100 -13.34 8.20 4.54
C ILE A 100 -14.27 7.12 4.00
N LYS A 101 -15.09 6.53 4.88
CA LYS A 101 -16.03 5.48 4.48
C LYS A 101 -16.96 6.00 3.39
N SER A 102 -17.07 5.26 2.29
CA SER A 102 -17.79 5.67 1.09
C SER A 102 -18.30 4.45 0.35
N ASN A 103 -19.33 4.63 -0.49
CA ASN A 103 -19.69 3.59 -1.45
C ASN A 103 -18.55 3.47 -2.46
N SER A 104 -17.84 2.34 -2.45
CA SER A 104 -16.69 2.11 -3.33
C SER A 104 -17.19 1.80 -4.72
N SER A 105 -16.93 2.70 -5.66
CA SER A 105 -17.06 2.42 -7.10
C SER A 105 -15.80 1.73 -7.61
N ASN A 106 -15.95 0.95 -8.68
CA ASN A 106 -14.85 0.36 -9.46
C ASN A 106 -13.94 -0.61 -8.69
N LEU A 107 -14.48 -1.35 -7.72
CA LEU A 107 -13.72 -2.36 -6.95
C LEU A 107 -12.95 -3.36 -7.82
N LYS A 108 -13.48 -3.74 -8.99
CA LYS A 108 -12.81 -4.63 -9.95
C LYS A 108 -11.52 -4.02 -10.49
N GLU A 109 -11.57 -2.78 -10.97
CA GLU A 109 -10.41 -2.06 -11.52
C GLU A 109 -9.33 -1.89 -10.44
N LYS A 110 -9.75 -1.51 -9.23
CA LYS A 110 -8.85 -1.37 -8.08
C LYS A 110 -8.19 -2.68 -7.69
N LEU A 111 -8.92 -3.81 -7.76
CA LEU A 111 -8.35 -5.13 -7.48
C LEU A 111 -7.33 -5.53 -8.56
N VAL A 112 -7.57 -5.18 -9.82
CA VAL A 112 -6.58 -5.35 -10.91
C VAL A 112 -5.31 -4.54 -10.61
N GLU A 113 -5.44 -3.26 -10.30
CA GLU A 113 -4.28 -2.40 -9.96
C GLU A 113 -3.51 -2.94 -8.75
N TYR A 114 -4.23 -3.40 -7.72
CA TYR A 114 -3.67 -3.97 -6.51
C TYR A 114 -2.81 -5.21 -6.82
N ASN A 115 -3.36 -6.12 -7.63
CA ASN A 115 -2.64 -7.33 -8.03
C ASN A 115 -1.48 -7.02 -8.99
N LYS A 116 -1.63 -6.05 -9.90
CA LYS A 116 -0.55 -5.59 -10.78
C LYS A 116 0.62 -5.04 -9.97
N LEU A 117 0.36 -4.14 -9.01
CA LEU A 117 1.39 -3.57 -8.15
C LEU A 117 2.10 -4.66 -7.34
N LYS A 118 1.33 -5.57 -6.73
CA LYS A 118 1.88 -6.70 -5.97
C LYS A 118 2.79 -7.60 -6.81
N LYS A 119 2.34 -7.95 -8.02
CA LYS A 119 3.09 -8.80 -8.96
C LYS A 119 4.35 -8.09 -9.46
N PHE A 120 4.23 -6.83 -9.86
CA PHE A 120 5.33 -6.01 -10.36
C PHE A 120 6.46 -5.90 -9.33
N LEU A 121 6.10 -5.58 -8.08
CA LEU A 121 7.06 -5.50 -6.98
C LEU A 121 7.56 -6.86 -6.50
N GLY A 122 6.85 -7.95 -6.82
CA GLY A 122 7.20 -9.30 -6.40
C GLY A 122 7.11 -9.50 -4.88
N ILE A 123 6.13 -8.88 -4.22
CA ILE A 123 6.01 -8.88 -2.76
C ILE A 123 4.72 -9.57 -2.30
N LYS A 124 4.72 -10.08 -1.06
CA LYS A 124 3.50 -10.48 -0.35
C LYS A 124 3.37 -9.66 0.93
N PRO A 125 2.61 -8.55 0.97
CA PRO A 125 2.54 -7.66 2.13
C PRO A 125 1.79 -8.27 3.31
N LEU A 126 2.21 -8.00 4.55
CA LEU A 126 1.50 -8.42 5.76
C LEU A 126 0.10 -7.82 5.82
N LEU A 127 -0.06 -6.56 5.40
CA LEU A 127 -1.34 -5.87 5.40
C LEU A 127 -2.41 -6.69 4.67
N GLU A 128 -2.09 -7.34 3.54
CA GLU A 128 -3.02 -8.18 2.80
C GLU A 128 -3.59 -9.29 3.70
N ASP A 129 -2.73 -10.04 4.39
CA ASP A 129 -3.15 -11.13 5.27
C ASP A 129 -4.05 -10.62 6.43
N LEU A 130 -3.82 -9.38 6.89
CA LEU A 130 -4.60 -8.77 7.97
C LEU A 130 -6.00 -8.33 7.53
N ILE A 131 -6.13 -7.73 6.35
CA ILE A 131 -7.35 -7.00 5.97
C ILE A 131 -8.17 -7.65 4.86
N LYS A 132 -7.66 -8.69 4.18
CA LYS A 132 -8.35 -9.33 3.05
C LYS A 132 -9.79 -9.77 3.36
N LYS A 133 -10.07 -10.15 4.62
CA LYS A 133 -11.41 -10.49 5.12
C LYS A 133 -12.41 -9.32 5.08
N PHE A 134 -11.94 -8.08 4.98
CA PHE A 134 -12.77 -6.87 4.89
C PHE A 134 -12.97 -6.38 3.45
N PHE A 135 -12.38 -7.05 2.45
CA PHE A 135 -12.54 -6.63 1.06
C PHE A 135 -13.98 -6.81 0.62
N LEU A 136 -14.52 -5.81 -0.07
CA LEU A 136 -15.89 -5.79 -0.58
C LEU A 136 -16.02 -6.52 -1.93
N ILE A 137 -14.96 -7.20 -2.38
CA ILE A 137 -14.90 -7.95 -3.63
C ILE A 137 -14.15 -9.27 -3.39
N ASP A 138 -14.57 -10.33 -4.05
CA ASP A 138 -13.86 -11.61 -3.99
C ASP A 138 -12.51 -11.52 -4.70
N THR A 139 -11.45 -11.74 -3.93
CA THR A 139 -10.06 -11.78 -4.41
C THR A 139 -9.69 -13.01 -5.23
N ASN A 140 -10.53 -14.06 -5.21
CA ASN A 140 -10.34 -15.28 -6.01
C ASN A 140 -10.91 -15.14 -7.41
N THR A 141 -11.52 -14.00 -7.74
CA THR A 141 -11.94 -13.72 -9.11
C THR A 141 -10.67 -13.65 -9.96
N GLU A 142 -10.39 -14.69 -10.76
CA GLU A 142 -9.44 -14.58 -11.86
C GLU A 142 -9.92 -13.44 -12.74
N ILE A 143 -9.21 -12.32 -12.69
CA ILE A 143 -9.51 -11.19 -13.57
C ILE A 143 -8.68 -11.43 -14.83
N PRO A 144 -9.31 -11.81 -15.96
CA PRO A 144 -8.58 -11.99 -17.20
C PRO A 144 -7.89 -10.68 -17.57
N TYR A 145 -6.59 -10.77 -17.83
CA TYR A 145 -5.86 -9.69 -18.48
C TYR A 145 -6.32 -9.66 -19.94
N ASN A 146 -7.10 -8.65 -20.33
CA ASN A 146 -7.21 -8.23 -21.73
C ASN A 146 -5.97 -7.42 -22.11
#